data_AF-A0A9N9IM31-F1
#
_entry.id   AF-A0A9N9IM31-F1
#
_cell.length_a   1.000
_cell.length_b   1.000
_cell.length_c   1.000
_cell.angle_alpha   90.00
_cell.angle_beta   90.00
_cell.angle_gamma   90.00
#
_symmetry.space_group_name_H-M   'P 1'
#
loop_
_entity.id
_entity.type
_entity.pdbx_description
1 polymer ?
#
loop_
_entity_poly.entity_id
_entity_poly.type
_entity_poly.pdbx_seq_one_letter_code
_entity_poly.pdbx_strand_id
1 'polypeptide(L)'
;EFLSPSKPTGMKLELFVFDVFPFTERMAVLEVDRKDEFSPLKNAPGTGVDDPDTSKKDIINQHVKFVEKAGGKVVPGDGDQLIFEISPLISYAGEGLERLNGKTIKTPAVIETLADLNKFE
;
A
#
# COMPACT_ATOMS: atom_id res chain seq x y z
N GLU A 1 -11.00 24.90 36.46
CA GLU A 1 -11.86 24.48 35.33
C GLU A 1 -10.98 24.38 34.09
N PHE A 2 -11.15 23.36 33.26
CA PHE A 2 -10.43 23.19 32.00
C PHE A 2 -11.31 23.67 30.84
N LEU A 3 -10.74 24.39 29.88
CA LEU A 3 -11.45 25.03 28.76
C LEU A 3 -10.85 24.57 27.43
N SER A 4 -11.69 24.08 26.52
CA SER A 4 -11.30 23.70 25.15
C SER A 4 -11.69 24.83 24.18
N PRO A 5 -10.72 25.57 23.61
CA PRO A 5 -11.01 26.73 22.78
C PRO A 5 -11.60 26.33 21.42
N SER A 6 -12.61 27.06 20.95
CA SER A 6 -13.24 26.86 19.63
C SER A 6 -12.54 27.61 18.49
N LYS A 7 -11.51 28.39 18.79
CA LYS A 7 -10.69 29.16 17.84
C LYS A 7 -9.21 28.98 18.20
N PRO A 8 -8.28 29.13 17.24
CA PRO A 8 -6.85 29.14 17.55
C PRO A 8 -6.50 30.25 18.56
N THR A 9 -5.88 29.87 19.68
CA THR A 9 -5.47 30.80 20.77
C THR A 9 -3.96 30.81 21.00
N GLY A 10 -3.19 30.07 20.21
CA GLY A 10 -1.75 29.95 20.36
C GLY A 10 -1.09 29.46 19.08
N MET A 11 0.23 29.39 19.12
CA MET A 11 1.06 28.89 18.02
C MET A 11 1.78 27.63 18.44
N LYS A 12 1.88 26.68 17.52
CA LYS A 12 2.79 25.54 17.61
C LYS A 12 3.91 25.80 16.61
N LEU A 13 5.16 25.80 17.08
CA LEU A 13 6.33 25.96 16.24
C LEU A 13 6.91 24.57 15.95
N GLU A 14 7.08 24.24 14.68
CA GLU A 14 7.62 22.96 14.21
C GLU A 14 8.70 23.24 13.16
N LEU A 15 9.71 22.38 13.10
CA LEU A 15 10.70 22.37 12.03
C LEU A 15 10.31 21.32 10.99
N PHE A 16 10.65 21.53 9.73
CA PHE A 16 10.43 20.52 8.70
C PHE A 16 11.70 19.73 8.43
N VAL A 17 11.57 18.41 8.38
CA VAL A 17 12.70 17.48 8.16
C VAL A 17 13.48 17.78 6.87
N PHE A 18 12.81 18.32 5.86
CA PHE A 18 13.38 18.64 4.55
C PHE A 18 14.02 20.03 4.46
N ASP A 19 13.98 20.85 5.51
CA ASP A 19 14.65 22.16 5.53
C ASP A 19 16.17 22.05 5.47
N VAL A 20 16.71 20.83 5.60
CA VAL A 20 18.15 20.57 5.53
C VAL A 20 18.70 20.49 4.10
N PHE A 21 17.84 20.39 3.08
CA PHE A 21 18.27 20.21 1.69
C PHE A 21 19.29 21.26 1.18
N PRO A 22 19.14 22.57 1.48
CA PRO A 22 20.12 23.58 1.05
C PRO A 22 21.53 23.40 1.62
N PHE A 23 21.73 22.58 2.66
CA PHE A 23 23.05 22.34 3.25
C PHE A 23 23.80 21.15 2.62
N THR A 24 23.20 20.48 1.63
CA THR A 24 23.83 19.34 0.96
C THR A 24 24.73 19.79 -0.20
N GLU A 25 25.92 19.20 -0.33
CA GLU A 25 26.81 19.46 -1.49
C GLU A 25 26.35 18.72 -2.75
N ARG A 26 25.65 17.60 -2.59
CA ARG A 26 25.19 16.72 -3.66
C ARG A 26 23.78 16.23 -3.35
N MET A 27 22.83 16.63 -4.17
CA MET A 27 21.41 16.26 -4.07
C MET A 27 21.01 15.43 -5.30
N ALA A 28 20.18 14.42 -5.08
CA ALA A 28 19.49 13.69 -6.14
C ALA A 28 18.00 13.58 -5.82
N VAL A 29 17.19 13.47 -6.86
CA VAL A 29 15.74 13.26 -6.77
C VAL A 29 15.42 12.03 -7.61
N LEU A 30 14.66 11.10 -7.04
CA LEU A 30 14.16 9.92 -7.73
C LEU A 30 12.63 10.02 -7.81
N GLU A 31 12.12 10.04 -9.02
CA GLU A 31 10.68 9.93 -9.28
C GLU A 31 10.26 8.44 -9.25
N VAL A 32 9.11 8.17 -8.65
CA VAL A 32 8.52 6.84 -8.52
C VAL A 32 7.04 6.86 -8.88
N ASP A 33 6.47 5.71 -9.21
CA ASP A 33 5.03 5.63 -9.48
C ASP A 33 4.24 5.60 -8.17
N ARG A 34 3.33 6.57 -8.01
CA ARG A 34 2.49 6.71 -6.81
C ARG A 34 1.76 5.41 -6.47
N LYS A 35 1.26 4.70 -7.48
CA LYS A 35 0.47 3.46 -7.30
C LYS A 35 1.26 2.28 -6.75
N ASP A 36 2.59 2.41 -6.68
CA ASP A 36 3.51 1.38 -6.20
C ASP A 36 4.23 1.82 -4.91
N GLU A 37 4.42 3.13 -4.68
CA GLU A 37 5.25 3.60 -3.56
C GLU A 37 4.58 4.61 -2.61
N PHE A 38 3.36 5.09 -2.90
CA PHE A 38 2.74 6.13 -2.08
C PHE A 38 1.20 6.09 -2.00
N SER A 39 0.68 5.60 -0.87
CA SER A 39 -0.71 5.72 -0.46
C SER A 39 -0.81 6.22 0.99
N PRO A 40 -0.93 7.54 1.23
CA PRO A 40 -0.90 8.08 2.57
C PRO A 40 -2.22 7.88 3.32
N LEU A 41 -2.13 7.68 4.63
CA LEU A 41 -3.27 7.69 5.53
C LEU A 41 -3.27 8.97 6.38
N LYS A 42 -4.24 9.85 6.12
CA LYS A 42 -4.36 11.20 6.71
C LYS A 42 -5.74 11.49 7.27
N ASN A 43 -6.78 10.95 6.63
CA ASN A 43 -8.17 11.29 6.90
C ASN A 43 -8.93 10.12 7.53
N ALA A 44 -10.07 10.45 8.15
CA ALA A 44 -10.97 9.46 8.72
C ALA A 44 -11.64 8.61 7.62
N PRO A 45 -12.14 7.40 7.96
CA PRO A 45 -12.93 6.58 7.04
C PRO A 45 -14.10 7.35 6.41
N GLY A 46 -14.38 7.07 5.13
CA GLY A 46 -15.49 7.67 4.40
C GLY A 46 -15.24 9.09 3.88
N THR A 47 -14.02 9.61 3.98
CA THR A 47 -13.65 10.88 3.32
C THR A 47 -13.35 10.70 1.83
N GLY A 48 -13.00 9.48 1.39
CA GLY A 48 -12.81 9.12 -0.01
C GLY A 48 -11.43 9.52 -0.57
N VAL A 49 -10.54 10.06 0.27
CA VAL A 49 -9.18 10.45 -0.10
C VAL A 49 -8.24 10.29 1.08
N ASP A 50 -7.09 9.66 0.86
CA ASP A 50 -6.04 9.45 1.88
C ASP A 50 -6.59 8.92 3.22
N ASP A 51 -7.50 7.96 3.15
CA ASP A 51 -8.22 7.32 4.25
C ASP A 51 -7.93 5.80 4.31
N PRO A 52 -8.48 5.06 5.29
CA PRO A 52 -8.22 3.62 5.37
C PRO A 52 -8.70 2.83 4.16
N ASP A 53 -9.79 3.26 3.52
CA ASP A 53 -10.39 2.54 2.38
C ASP A 53 -9.53 2.69 1.12
N THR A 54 -9.05 3.91 0.85
CA THR A 54 -8.10 4.19 -0.24
C THR A 54 -6.76 3.48 0.00
N SER A 55 -6.24 3.50 1.23
CA SER A 55 -4.99 2.81 1.59
C SER A 55 -5.07 1.30 1.38
N LYS A 56 -6.17 0.68 1.84
CA LYS A 56 -6.40 -0.75 1.65
C LYS A 56 -6.54 -1.11 0.17
N LYS A 57 -7.29 -0.31 -0.58
CA LYS A 57 -7.50 -0.52 -2.02
C LYS A 57 -6.19 -0.46 -2.80
N ASP A 58 -5.31 0.48 -2.49
CA ASP A 58 -4.04 0.65 -3.20
C ASP A 58 -3.08 -0.52 -2.97
N ILE A 59 -2.99 -1.05 -1.75
CA ILE A 59 -2.23 -2.27 -1.44
C ILE A 59 -2.80 -3.48 -2.19
N ILE A 60 -4.13 -3.67 -2.19
CA ILE A 60 -4.76 -4.78 -2.91
C ILE A 60 -4.46 -4.68 -4.42
N ASN A 61 -4.60 -3.49 -5.01
CA ASN A 61 -4.30 -3.27 -6.42
C ASN A 61 -2.82 -3.52 -6.74
N GLN A 62 -1.92 -3.17 -5.83
CA GLN A 62 -0.49 -3.47 -5.96
C GLN A 62 -0.24 -4.98 -6.03
N HIS A 63 -0.79 -5.74 -5.09
CA HIS A 63 -0.62 -7.20 -5.06
C HIS A 63 -1.29 -7.89 -6.26
N VAL A 64 -2.43 -7.40 -6.74
CA VAL A 64 -3.04 -7.88 -7.98
C VAL A 64 -2.10 -7.68 -9.17
N LYS A 65 -1.52 -6.48 -9.33
CA LYS A 65 -0.52 -6.21 -10.39
C LYS A 65 0.69 -7.13 -10.29
N PHE A 66 1.14 -7.47 -9.08
CA PHE A 66 2.27 -8.40 -8.89
C PHE A 66 1.93 -9.80 -9.43
N VAL A 67 0.75 -10.32 -9.09
CA VAL A 67 0.27 -11.62 -9.62
C VAL A 67 0.10 -11.60 -11.13
N GLU A 68 -0.49 -10.52 -11.68
CA GLU A 68 -0.68 -10.37 -13.13
C GLU A 68 0.65 -10.30 -13.88
N LYS A 69 1.64 -9.56 -13.35
CA LYS A 69 3.00 -9.51 -13.92
C LYS A 69 3.70 -10.88 -13.89
N ALA A 70 3.40 -11.71 -12.89
CA ALA A 70 3.90 -13.09 -12.80
C ALA A 70 3.13 -14.08 -13.71
N GLY A 71 2.15 -13.61 -14.49
CA GLY A 71 1.34 -14.43 -15.40
C GLY A 71 0.13 -15.11 -14.73
N GLY A 72 -0.16 -14.78 -13.48
CA GLY A 72 -1.36 -15.25 -12.78
C GLY A 72 -2.56 -14.32 -12.99
N LYS A 73 -3.68 -14.68 -12.36
CA LYS A 73 -4.88 -13.84 -12.34
C LYS A 73 -5.52 -13.85 -10.95
N VAL A 74 -5.95 -12.70 -10.47
CA VAL A 74 -6.78 -12.59 -9.25
C VAL A 74 -8.21 -12.28 -9.67
N VAL A 75 -9.18 -13.03 -9.15
CA VAL A 75 -10.61 -12.82 -9.43
C VAL A 75 -11.42 -12.79 -8.14
N PRO A 76 -12.54 -12.05 -8.10
CA PRO A 76 -13.48 -12.15 -6.99
C PRO A 76 -13.98 -13.59 -6.86
N GLY A 77 -14.04 -14.12 -5.63
CA GLY A 77 -14.74 -15.37 -5.34
C GLY A 77 -16.23 -15.13 -5.23
N ASP A 78 -16.73 -15.05 -3.98
CA ASP A 78 -18.12 -14.72 -3.70
C ASP A 78 -18.25 -13.22 -3.38
N GLY A 79 -18.76 -12.44 -4.34
CA GLY A 79 -18.97 -10.99 -4.23
C GLY A 79 -18.20 -10.18 -5.28
N ASP A 80 -18.35 -8.85 -5.23
CA ASP A 80 -17.74 -7.94 -6.23
C ASP A 80 -16.37 -7.38 -5.82
N GLN A 81 -15.94 -7.59 -4.57
CA GLN A 81 -14.72 -7.00 -4.03
C GLN A 81 -13.54 -7.97 -4.05
N LEU A 82 -12.39 -7.47 -4.56
CA LEU A 82 -11.12 -8.15 -4.40
C LEU A 82 -10.61 -7.94 -2.97
N ILE A 83 -10.42 -9.04 -2.26
CA ILE A 83 -9.79 -9.06 -0.92
C ILE A 83 -8.57 -9.96 -1.04
N PHE A 84 -7.41 -9.35 -1.27
CA PHE A 84 -6.18 -10.09 -1.55
C PHE A 84 -4.95 -9.39 -0.97
N GLU A 85 -4.07 -10.16 -0.33
CA GLU A 85 -2.83 -9.65 0.22
C GLU A 85 -1.68 -10.65 0.06
N ILE A 86 -0.47 -10.14 -0.17
CA ILE A 86 0.78 -10.90 -0.16
C ILE A 86 1.63 -10.33 0.96
N SER A 87 2.12 -11.18 1.85
CA SER A 87 3.04 -10.76 2.91
C SER A 87 4.34 -10.22 2.30
N PRO A 88 4.89 -9.09 2.79
CA PRO A 88 6.17 -8.56 2.31
C PRO A 88 7.36 -9.53 2.47
N LEU A 89 7.22 -10.56 3.31
CA LEU A 89 8.23 -11.62 3.47
C LEU A 89 8.25 -12.62 2.30
N ILE A 90 7.19 -12.63 1.48
CA ILE A 90 7.08 -13.48 0.29
C ILE A 90 7.49 -12.73 -0.96
N SER A 91 7.09 -11.47 -1.07
CA SER A 91 7.43 -10.61 -2.19
C SER A 91 7.50 -9.17 -1.72
N TYR A 92 8.65 -8.53 -1.90
CA TYR A 92 8.87 -7.14 -1.52
C TYR A 92 8.29 -6.18 -2.57
N ALA A 93 8.54 -6.44 -3.85
CA ALA A 93 8.17 -5.59 -4.98
C ALA A 93 7.59 -6.38 -6.18
N GLY A 94 7.07 -7.59 -5.92
CA GLY A 94 6.44 -8.46 -6.92
C GLY A 94 7.34 -9.58 -7.45
N GLU A 95 8.59 -9.68 -6.99
CA GLU A 95 9.51 -10.78 -7.30
C GLU A 95 9.13 -12.10 -6.60
N GLY A 96 9.61 -13.23 -7.13
CA GLY A 96 9.45 -14.54 -6.50
C GLY A 96 8.06 -15.19 -6.66
N LEU A 97 7.21 -14.60 -7.51
CA LEU A 97 5.82 -15.02 -7.72
C LEU A 97 5.63 -15.86 -9.00
N GLU A 98 6.71 -16.29 -9.68
CA GLU A 98 6.66 -16.96 -10.98
C GLU A 98 5.82 -18.25 -10.97
N ARG A 99 5.70 -18.87 -9.79
CA ARG A 99 4.85 -20.06 -9.54
C ARG A 99 3.36 -19.81 -9.80
N LEU A 100 2.93 -18.55 -9.78
CA LEU A 100 1.55 -18.17 -10.05
C LEU A 100 1.23 -18.10 -11.55
N ASN A 101 2.22 -18.32 -12.43
CA ASN A 101 2.01 -18.29 -13.88
C ASN A 101 0.91 -19.28 -14.32
N GLY A 102 -0.11 -18.77 -15.01
CA GLY A 102 -1.28 -19.54 -15.46
C GLY A 102 -2.26 -19.93 -14.35
N LYS A 103 -2.02 -19.53 -13.09
CA LYS A 103 -2.88 -19.85 -11.95
C LYS A 103 -3.92 -18.73 -11.74
N THR A 104 -5.11 -19.12 -11.27
CA THR A 104 -6.16 -18.17 -10.89
C THR A 104 -6.40 -18.23 -9.39
N ILE A 105 -6.25 -17.09 -8.72
CA ILE A 105 -6.50 -16.90 -7.29
C ILE A 105 -7.91 -16.33 -7.13
N LYS A 106 -8.76 -17.01 -6.37
CA LYS A 106 -10.09 -16.50 -6.00
C LYS A 106 -10.02 -15.82 -4.62
N THR A 107 -10.60 -14.62 -4.49
CA THR A 107 -10.64 -13.89 -3.21
C THR A 107 -11.83 -14.34 -2.34
N PRO A 108 -11.78 -14.20 -0.99
CA PRO A 108 -10.66 -13.68 -0.21
C PRO A 108 -9.46 -14.64 -0.17
N ALA A 109 -8.25 -14.12 -0.33
CA ALA A 109 -7.02 -14.91 -0.27
C ALA A 109 -5.87 -14.11 0.34
N VAL A 110 -4.94 -14.82 1.00
CA VAL A 110 -3.70 -14.25 1.53
C VAL A 110 -2.56 -15.22 1.23
N ILE A 111 -1.42 -14.72 0.77
CA ILE A 111 -0.17 -15.47 0.66
C ILE A 111 0.76 -14.97 1.77
N GLU A 112 0.70 -15.62 2.93
CA GLU A 112 1.45 -15.21 4.12
C GLU A 112 2.83 -15.87 4.17
N THR A 113 2.90 -17.14 3.77
CA THR A 113 4.11 -17.98 3.89
C THR A 113 4.52 -18.59 2.55
N LEU A 114 5.77 -19.06 2.45
CA LEU A 114 6.22 -19.82 1.27
C LEU A 114 5.38 -21.09 1.09
N ALA A 115 4.89 -21.70 2.17
CA ALA A 115 3.99 -22.84 2.10
C ALA A 115 2.65 -22.49 1.43
N ASP A 116 2.14 -21.27 1.61
CA ASP A 116 0.92 -20.80 0.92
C ASP A 116 1.18 -20.63 -0.58
N LEU A 117 2.32 -20.04 -0.95
CA LEU A 117 2.72 -19.90 -2.35
C LEU A 117 2.93 -21.26 -3.03
N ASN A 118 3.50 -22.22 -2.31
CA ASN A 118 3.78 -23.57 -2.83
C ASN A 118 2.51 -24.40 -3.10
N LYS A 119 1.34 -24.00 -2.58
CA LYS A 119 0.06 -24.64 -2.93
C LYS A 119 -0.32 -24.45 -4.40
N PHE A 120 0.35 -23.53 -5.11
CA PHE A 120 0.13 -23.24 -6.51
C PHE A 120 1.08 -24.00 -7.46
N GLU A 121 1.95 -24.90 -6.97
CA GLU A 121 2.70 -25.82 -7.86
C GLU A 121 1.75 -26.68 -8.73
#